data_AF-A0A9W7ZM48-F1
#
_entry.id   AF-A0A9W7ZM48-F1
#
_cell.length_a   1.000
_cell.length_b   1.000
_cell.length_c   1.000
_cell.angle_alpha   90.00
_cell.angle_beta   90.00
_cell.angle_gamma   90.00
#
_symmetry.space_group_name_H-M   'P 1'
#
loop_
_entity.id
_entity.type
_entity.pdbx_description
1 polymer ?
#
loop_
_entity_poly.entity_id
_entity_poly.type
_entity_poly.pdbx_seq_one_letter_code
_entity_poly.pdbx_strand_id
1 'polypeptide(L)'
;MLASRRNKLQDEDKASDKGSSNGGAIAPSRERNPGNESCLSALQEKMQQKLKGARFRWINEVMYTETGDKTFGMVQADPSIFAEYHEGFAAQVQKWPVNPVDVFISQLQGRKRAVVADLGCGEAKLAAAVGNQHTVHSFDLVAHNERITPCNIADVPLPDNSVDVAIFCLALMGTDFLKFVREANRILREGGELKIAEVVSRIASTDAFVAALEEQGFRLDRKTTLSKMFIMLDLTKIRRCPSTFQMAPAKAEAGLSREPQMYQHQRALIFPGQGSQFVGMGKDLSEQFSAARRVFEEVDEALGQRLSTLMFGGDASELMLTRNAQPAIVAVSVAATRALEHATGSEASGLFSAAMGHSVGEYSALVAAQAMTLADAVRLVRVRGEAMQDAVAGCDYTMAACILRRSQIADVISEVERVQRELQDVGGVVQVANINSSSQVVLSGTRSAVDQALTSLQVKRLAMRAVNLPVSAPFHCRLMAPAKETLAAKIRELAPLRDCSLWTMPVISNVTARPHSSAAQTQQQLAQQVDSPVLWLQSMQYLKDVHGISRWAAMGPGSVVGNIAGKEYTKDIVRRLSDAAAICEFVAVLDRQRQRGF
;
A
#
# COMPACT_ATOMS: atom_id res chain seq x y z
N MET A 1 -51.43 7.21 -31.98
CA MET A 1 -51.41 7.06 -33.45
C MET A 1 -49.97 7.32 -33.90
N LEU A 2 -49.12 6.30 -33.99
CA LEU A 2 -48.94 5.40 -35.15
C LEU A 2 -48.54 6.14 -36.44
N ALA A 3 -47.26 5.94 -36.81
CA ALA A 3 -46.71 5.67 -38.16
C ALA A 3 -46.83 6.77 -39.24
N SER A 4 -45.99 6.88 -40.28
CA SER A 4 -45.04 5.98 -40.96
C SER A 4 -44.29 6.85 -42.00
N ARG A 5 -42.98 6.76 -42.27
CA ARG A 5 -42.26 6.00 -43.34
C ARG A 5 -41.04 6.89 -43.71
N ARG A 6 -39.75 6.51 -43.58
CA ARG A 6 -38.89 5.50 -44.24
C ARG A 6 -38.71 5.61 -45.77
N ASN A 7 -37.43 5.80 -46.14
CA ASN A 7 -36.65 5.29 -47.29
C ASN A 7 -36.60 6.01 -48.65
N LYS A 8 -35.35 6.28 -49.09
CA LYS A 8 -34.66 6.01 -50.38
C LYS A 8 -33.19 6.45 -50.20
N LEU A 9 -32.14 5.61 -50.06
CA LEU A 9 -31.44 4.73 -51.05
C LEU A 9 -31.29 5.41 -52.42
N GLN A 10 -30.10 5.96 -52.73
CA GLN A 10 -28.92 5.34 -53.40
C GLN A 10 -29.05 5.32 -54.94
N ASP A 11 -27.88 5.47 -55.59
CA ASP A 11 -27.55 5.51 -57.04
C ASP A 11 -27.22 6.93 -57.54
N GLU A 12 -26.18 7.21 -58.32
CA GLU A 12 -25.04 6.46 -58.88
C GLU A 12 -24.07 7.50 -59.51
N ASP A 13 -22.80 7.12 -59.66
CA ASP A 13 -21.72 7.87 -60.32
C ASP A 13 -21.96 8.21 -61.81
N LYS A 14 -21.43 9.35 -62.29
CA LYS A 14 -20.38 9.47 -63.36
C LYS A 14 -20.28 10.85 -64.05
N ALA A 15 -19.11 11.47 -63.87
CA ALA A 15 -18.15 12.02 -64.86
C ALA A 15 -18.53 13.00 -65.99
N SER A 16 -17.86 14.17 -66.01
CA SER A 16 -17.02 14.76 -67.11
C SER A 16 -16.76 16.25 -66.80
N ASP A 17 -15.59 16.67 -66.31
CA ASP A 17 -14.30 16.94 -66.97
C ASP A 17 -14.28 18.14 -67.95
N LYS A 18 -13.54 19.21 -67.58
CA LYS A 18 -12.52 19.89 -68.41
C LYS A 18 -11.91 21.12 -67.73
N GLY A 19 -10.57 21.15 -67.66
CA GLY A 19 -9.78 22.36 -67.46
C GLY A 19 -8.32 22.11 -67.04
N SER A 20 -7.47 21.73 -68.00
CA SER A 20 -6.03 21.45 -67.82
C SER A 20 -5.14 22.63 -68.23
N SER A 21 -4.07 22.90 -67.48
CA SER A 21 -2.66 22.86 -67.96
C SER A 21 -1.68 23.40 -66.89
N ASN A 22 -0.37 23.17 -66.90
CA ASN A 22 0.49 21.97 -66.95
C ASN A 22 1.93 22.51 -66.70
N GLY A 23 2.85 21.74 -66.08
CA GLY A 23 4.30 21.91 -66.28
C GLY A 23 5.21 22.11 -65.06
N GLY A 24 6.08 21.13 -64.79
CA GLY A 24 7.23 21.28 -63.90
C GLY A 24 8.07 20.00 -63.79
N ALA A 25 9.19 19.96 -64.52
CA ALA A 25 10.10 18.82 -64.71
C ALA A 25 11.16 18.62 -63.60
N ILE A 26 11.83 17.46 -63.67
CA ILE A 26 12.79 16.86 -62.72
C ILE A 26 14.25 17.35 -62.93
N ALA A 27 15.00 17.49 -61.82
CA ALA A 27 16.42 17.09 -61.56
C ALA A 27 17.23 18.17 -60.77
N PRO A 28 18.37 17.87 -60.11
CA PRO A 28 18.85 16.63 -59.48
C PRO A 28 19.30 16.81 -58.01
N SER A 29 19.69 15.69 -57.39
CA SER A 29 20.37 15.53 -56.09
C SER A 29 21.53 16.51 -55.85
N ARG A 30 21.51 17.21 -54.70
CA ARG A 30 22.66 17.91 -54.13
C ARG A 30 23.18 17.17 -52.89
N GLU A 31 24.49 17.02 -52.88
CA GLU A 31 25.34 16.37 -51.89
C GLU A 31 25.10 16.91 -50.48
N ARG A 32 25.11 16.01 -49.48
CA ARG A 32 25.12 16.36 -48.06
C ARG A 32 26.55 16.75 -47.66
N ASN A 33 26.73 18.01 -47.31
CA ASN A 33 27.90 18.51 -46.60
C ASN A 33 27.96 17.88 -45.19
N PRO A 34 29.09 17.29 -44.75
CA PRO A 34 29.25 16.81 -43.38
C PRO A 34 29.73 17.99 -42.52
N GLY A 35 28.80 18.72 -41.90
CA GLY A 35 29.21 19.86 -41.06
C GLY A 35 28.10 20.80 -40.61
N ASN A 36 26.90 20.30 -40.33
CA ASN A 36 25.87 21.12 -39.70
C ASN A 36 25.21 20.33 -38.57
N GLU A 37 25.92 20.22 -37.45
CA GLU A 37 25.27 19.91 -36.18
C GLU A 37 24.22 20.99 -35.95
N SER A 38 22.97 20.58 -35.81
CA SER A 38 21.86 21.52 -35.58
C SER A 38 22.08 22.26 -34.26
N CYS A 39 22.62 23.47 -34.32
CA CYS A 39 22.78 24.33 -33.16
C CYS A 39 21.38 24.75 -32.70
N LEU A 40 20.97 24.26 -31.52
CA LEU A 40 19.67 24.57 -30.95
C LEU A 40 19.61 26.07 -30.62
N SER A 41 18.45 26.70 -30.79
CA SER A 41 18.25 28.06 -30.30
C SER A 41 18.36 28.12 -28.77
N ALA A 42 18.74 29.25 -28.19
CA ALA A 42 18.86 29.42 -26.73
C ALA A 42 17.58 29.04 -25.95
N LEU A 43 16.40 29.20 -26.57
CA LEU A 43 15.12 28.74 -25.99
C LEU A 43 15.00 27.21 -26.03
N GLN A 44 15.37 26.59 -27.16
CA GLN A 44 15.38 25.13 -27.32
C GLN A 44 16.41 24.47 -26.38
N GLU A 45 17.60 25.05 -26.23
CA GLU A 45 18.60 24.59 -25.25
C GLU A 45 18.05 24.65 -23.82
N LYS A 46 17.39 25.76 -23.45
CA LYS A 46 16.77 25.92 -22.12
C LYS A 46 15.62 24.94 -21.89
N MET A 47 14.80 24.66 -22.92
CA MET A 47 13.73 23.66 -22.85
C MET A 47 14.31 22.24 -22.76
N GLN A 48 15.34 21.92 -23.53
CA GLN A 48 16.01 20.63 -23.49
C GLN A 48 16.68 20.40 -22.12
N GLN A 49 17.32 21.41 -21.54
CA GLN A 49 17.92 21.32 -20.21
C GLN A 49 16.86 21.13 -19.11
N LYS A 50 15.68 21.77 -19.24
CA LYS A 50 14.53 21.52 -18.35
C LYS A 50 13.99 20.09 -18.50
N LEU A 51 13.89 19.58 -19.73
CA LEU A 51 13.43 18.21 -20.02
C LEU A 51 14.41 17.18 -19.47
N LYS A 52 15.71 17.33 -19.71
CA LYS A 52 16.77 16.48 -19.13
C LYS A 52 16.69 16.45 -17.61
N GLY A 53 16.56 17.62 -16.96
CA GLY A 53 16.42 17.70 -15.51
C GLY A 53 15.12 17.07 -14.95
N ALA A 54 14.01 17.18 -15.68
CA ALA A 54 12.75 16.52 -15.31
C ALA A 54 12.84 14.99 -15.47
N ARG A 55 13.48 14.53 -16.55
CA ARG A 55 13.70 13.12 -16.83
C ARG A 55 14.62 12.47 -15.80
N PHE A 56 15.74 13.11 -15.45
CA PHE A 56 16.60 12.65 -14.34
C PHE A 56 15.83 12.53 -13.03
N ARG A 57 15.01 13.52 -12.65
CA ARG A 57 14.20 13.45 -11.42
C ARG A 57 13.21 12.29 -11.45
N TRP A 58 12.59 12.04 -12.59
CA TRP A 58 11.67 10.92 -12.78
C TRP A 58 12.39 9.57 -12.67
N ILE A 59 13.50 9.37 -13.40
CA ILE A 59 14.31 8.14 -13.34
C ILE A 59 14.78 7.89 -11.92
N ASN A 60 15.33 8.92 -11.27
CA ASN A 60 15.78 8.86 -9.89
C ASN A 60 14.64 8.41 -8.96
N GLU A 61 13.45 9.03 -9.05
CA GLU A 61 12.29 8.64 -8.22
C GLU A 61 11.78 7.21 -8.51
N VAL A 62 11.81 6.77 -9.77
CA VAL A 62 11.45 5.38 -10.15
C VAL A 62 12.45 4.38 -9.55
N MET A 63 13.75 4.62 -9.71
CA MET A 63 14.79 3.76 -9.12
C MET A 63 14.71 3.73 -7.58
N TYR A 64 14.18 4.79 -6.95
CA TYR A 64 13.94 4.85 -5.50
C TYR A 64 12.65 4.14 -5.03
N THR A 65 11.66 3.97 -5.90
CA THR A 65 10.33 3.44 -5.54
C THR A 65 10.10 2.01 -6.01
N GLU A 66 11.07 1.43 -6.72
CA GLU A 66 11.06 0.05 -7.20
C GLU A 66 12.13 -0.81 -6.51
N THR A 67 12.04 -2.12 -6.69
CA THR A 67 13.02 -3.12 -6.20
C THR A 67 14.26 -3.17 -7.11
N GLY A 68 15.41 -3.58 -6.57
CA GLY A 68 16.65 -3.76 -7.34
C GLY A 68 16.48 -4.63 -8.60
N ASP A 69 15.70 -5.72 -8.52
CA ASP A 69 15.45 -6.62 -9.65
C ASP A 69 14.69 -5.94 -10.81
N LYS A 70 13.71 -5.11 -10.48
CA LYS A 70 12.95 -4.33 -11.48
C LYS A 70 13.79 -3.20 -12.06
N THR A 71 14.56 -2.50 -11.23
CA THR A 71 15.49 -1.45 -11.69
C THR A 71 16.53 -2.05 -12.63
N PHE A 72 17.09 -3.21 -12.28
CA PHE A 72 18.00 -3.96 -13.14
C PHE A 72 17.31 -4.36 -14.46
N GLY A 73 16.11 -4.94 -14.42
CA GLY A 73 15.34 -5.28 -15.62
C GLY A 73 15.03 -4.07 -16.52
N MET A 74 14.68 -2.93 -15.93
CA MET A 74 14.42 -1.68 -16.65
C MET A 74 15.68 -1.17 -17.37
N VAL A 75 16.82 -1.18 -16.69
CA VAL A 75 18.11 -0.77 -17.26
C VAL A 75 18.60 -1.74 -18.34
N GLN A 76 18.34 -3.04 -18.18
CA GLN A 76 18.64 -4.04 -19.22
C GLN A 76 17.74 -3.87 -20.45
N ALA A 77 16.47 -3.52 -20.27
CA ALA A 77 15.53 -3.29 -21.37
C ALA A 77 15.83 -1.99 -22.14
N ASP A 78 16.29 -0.95 -21.45
CA ASP A 78 16.72 0.31 -22.05
C ASP A 78 17.98 0.85 -21.35
N PRO A 79 19.19 0.53 -21.86
CA PRO A 79 20.45 1.01 -21.31
C PRO A 79 20.60 2.54 -21.31
N SER A 80 19.83 3.26 -22.12
CA SER A 80 19.88 4.73 -22.16
C SER A 80 19.40 5.37 -20.87
N ILE A 81 18.49 4.70 -20.14
CA ILE A 81 17.99 5.14 -18.83
C ILE A 81 19.15 5.29 -17.84
N PHE A 82 20.08 4.35 -17.85
CA PHE A 82 21.24 4.36 -16.96
C PHE A 82 22.23 5.47 -17.34
N ALA A 83 22.49 5.67 -18.63
CA ALA A 83 23.34 6.77 -19.09
C ALA A 83 22.78 8.15 -18.72
N GLU A 84 21.46 8.35 -18.88
CA GLU A 84 20.78 9.59 -18.49
C GLU A 84 20.75 9.80 -16.97
N TYR A 85 20.61 8.72 -16.20
CA TYR A 85 20.73 8.76 -14.75
C TYR A 85 22.11 9.25 -14.32
N HIS A 86 23.17 8.67 -14.88
CA HIS A 86 24.55 9.07 -14.59
C HIS A 86 24.88 10.49 -15.05
N GLU A 87 24.45 10.92 -16.25
CA GLU A 87 24.62 12.31 -16.71
C GLU A 87 23.96 13.30 -15.73
N GLY A 88 22.72 12.99 -15.31
CA GLY A 88 22.00 13.80 -14.34
C GLY A 88 22.68 13.84 -12.96
N PHE A 89 23.20 12.71 -12.49
CA PHE A 89 23.88 12.60 -11.21
C PHE A 89 25.24 13.32 -11.22
N ALA A 90 26.04 13.18 -12.28
CA ALA A 90 27.30 13.89 -12.46
C ALA A 90 27.10 15.41 -12.40
N ALA A 91 26.01 15.92 -13.00
CA ALA A 91 25.64 17.34 -12.93
C ALA A 91 25.21 17.78 -11.52
N GLN A 92 24.66 16.87 -10.68
CA GLN A 92 24.34 17.16 -9.28
C GLN A 92 25.61 17.18 -8.41
N VAL A 93 26.53 16.24 -8.61
CA VAL A 93 27.78 16.12 -7.86
C VAL A 93 28.58 17.43 -7.89
N GLN A 94 28.62 18.12 -9.04
CA GLN A 94 29.30 19.43 -9.18
C GLN A 94 28.72 20.54 -8.29
N LYS A 95 27.50 20.38 -7.79
CA LYS A 95 26.80 21.34 -6.93
C LYS A 95 26.85 20.97 -5.45
N TRP A 96 27.34 19.79 -5.12
CA TRP A 96 27.37 19.33 -3.74
C TRP A 96 28.52 19.99 -2.98
N PRO A 97 28.29 20.36 -1.70
CA PRO A 97 29.35 20.97 -0.90
C PRO A 97 30.52 20.01 -0.63
N VAL A 98 30.23 18.71 -0.54
CA VAL A 98 31.21 17.63 -0.40
C VAL A 98 30.65 16.38 -1.09
N ASN A 99 31.48 15.68 -1.86
CA ASN A 99 31.14 14.39 -2.46
C ASN A 99 31.52 13.24 -1.50
N PRO A 100 30.55 12.39 -1.06
CA PRO A 100 30.85 11.28 -0.15
C PRO A 100 31.89 10.27 -0.69
N VAL A 101 31.96 10.07 -2.00
CA VAL A 101 32.97 9.18 -2.62
C VAL A 101 34.39 9.68 -2.33
N ASP A 102 34.62 11.00 -2.36
CA ASP A 102 35.94 11.58 -2.09
C ASP A 102 36.35 11.40 -0.61
N VAL A 103 35.36 11.37 0.30
CA VAL A 103 35.59 11.04 1.72
C VAL A 103 36.02 9.59 1.86
N PHE A 104 35.35 8.65 1.17
CA PHE A 104 35.75 7.24 1.19
C PHE A 104 37.13 7.01 0.58
N ILE A 105 37.48 7.69 -0.52
CA ILE A 105 38.83 7.65 -1.11
C ILE A 105 39.88 8.07 -0.07
N SER A 106 39.65 9.21 0.60
CA SER A 106 40.59 9.71 1.62
C SER A 106 40.74 8.73 2.79
N GLN A 107 39.65 8.11 3.26
CA GLN A 107 39.69 7.09 4.30
C GLN A 107 40.44 5.82 3.85
N LEU A 108 40.34 5.43 2.58
CA LEU A 108 41.06 4.27 2.03
C LEU A 108 42.56 4.56 1.81
N GLN A 109 42.94 5.77 1.38
CA GLN A 109 44.35 6.11 1.18
C GLN A 109 45.15 6.07 2.49
N GLY A 110 44.50 6.37 3.62
CA GLY A 110 45.12 6.35 4.96
C GLY A 110 45.22 4.97 5.65
N ARG A 111 44.73 3.88 5.03
CA ARG A 111 44.71 2.54 5.64
C ARG A 111 45.71 1.58 4.97
N LYS A 112 46.00 0.49 5.69
CA LYS A 112 46.73 -0.67 5.15
C LYS A 112 45.92 -1.34 4.03
N ARG A 113 46.62 -2.05 3.14
CA ARG A 113 46.04 -2.81 2.02
C ARG A 113 44.84 -3.65 2.47
N ALA A 114 43.79 -3.61 1.65
CA ALA A 114 42.48 -4.21 1.94
C ALA A 114 41.81 -4.64 0.63
N VAL A 115 40.90 -5.61 0.71
CA VAL A 115 39.97 -5.98 -0.36
C VAL A 115 38.66 -5.24 -0.15
N VAL A 116 38.25 -4.44 -1.13
CA VAL A 116 37.11 -3.52 -1.04
C VAL A 116 36.05 -3.92 -2.05
N ALA A 117 34.80 -4.07 -1.61
CA ALA A 117 33.63 -4.11 -2.46
C ALA A 117 33.03 -2.70 -2.55
N ASP A 118 33.04 -2.14 -3.76
CA ASP A 118 32.38 -0.90 -4.10
C ASP A 118 31.00 -1.23 -4.69
N LEU A 119 29.96 -1.00 -3.89
CA LEU A 119 28.56 -1.38 -4.16
C LEU A 119 27.71 -0.16 -4.50
N GLY A 120 28.30 0.86 -5.13
CA GLY A 120 27.54 2.01 -5.63
C GLY A 120 28.28 3.36 -5.67
N CYS A 121 29.61 3.41 -5.68
CA CYS A 121 30.35 4.66 -5.86
C CYS A 121 30.40 5.13 -7.33
N GLY A 122 29.54 4.59 -8.20
CA GLY A 122 29.37 4.97 -9.60
C GLY A 122 30.47 4.43 -10.52
N GLU A 123 31.07 5.31 -11.33
CA GLU A 123 31.98 4.99 -12.46
C GLU A 123 33.36 4.42 -12.06
N ALA A 124 33.45 3.64 -10.98
CA ALA A 124 34.67 3.09 -10.38
C ALA A 124 35.70 4.18 -9.99
N LYS A 125 35.23 5.38 -9.63
CA LYS A 125 36.08 6.50 -9.16
C LYS A 125 36.95 6.07 -7.96
N LEU A 126 36.37 5.28 -7.05
CA LEU A 126 37.07 4.74 -5.89
C LEU A 126 38.27 3.89 -6.31
N ALA A 127 38.05 2.91 -7.20
CA ALA A 127 39.09 2.02 -7.72
C ALA A 127 40.20 2.80 -8.48
N ALA A 128 39.81 3.79 -9.28
CA ALA A 128 40.76 4.62 -10.03
C ALA A 128 41.67 5.45 -9.10
N ALA A 129 41.12 6.00 -8.01
CA ALA A 129 41.85 6.89 -7.11
C ALA A 129 42.80 6.18 -6.13
N VAL A 130 42.46 4.96 -5.70
CA VAL A 130 43.29 4.20 -4.75
C VAL A 130 44.31 3.29 -5.45
N GLY A 131 44.16 3.07 -6.77
CA GLY A 131 45.08 2.30 -7.59
C GLY A 131 45.39 0.93 -7.02
N ASN A 132 46.65 0.50 -7.10
CA ASN A 132 47.10 -0.83 -6.67
C ASN A 132 47.32 -0.94 -5.14
N GLN A 133 47.04 0.11 -4.36
CA GLN A 133 47.15 0.06 -2.90
C GLN A 133 46.12 -0.89 -2.29
N HIS A 134 44.94 -0.99 -2.91
CA HIS A 134 43.85 -1.88 -2.52
C HIS A 134 43.41 -2.76 -3.69
N THR A 135 42.81 -3.90 -3.38
CA THR A 135 42.05 -4.64 -4.39
C THR A 135 40.62 -4.14 -4.33
N VAL A 136 40.12 -3.49 -5.38
CA VAL A 136 38.75 -2.94 -5.42
C VAL A 136 37.92 -3.69 -6.45
N HIS A 137 36.79 -4.22 -6.02
CA HIS A 137 35.76 -4.80 -6.88
C HIS A 137 34.60 -3.81 -6.98
N SER A 138 34.46 -3.11 -8.10
CA SER A 138 33.36 -2.17 -8.34
C SER A 138 32.21 -2.86 -9.06
N PHE A 139 31.00 -2.69 -8.53
CA PHE A 139 29.77 -3.27 -9.04
C PHE A 139 28.75 -2.18 -9.34
N ASP A 140 28.06 -2.32 -10.47
CA ASP A 140 26.95 -1.45 -10.84
C ASP A 140 26.00 -2.20 -11.79
N LEU A 141 24.86 -1.63 -12.14
CA LEU A 141 23.88 -2.27 -13.02
C LEU A 141 24.41 -2.39 -14.47
N VAL A 142 25.32 -1.50 -14.88
CA VAL A 142 25.94 -1.46 -16.21
C VAL A 142 27.44 -1.19 -16.10
N ALA A 143 28.25 -1.87 -16.92
CA ALA A 143 29.67 -1.60 -17.00
C ALA A 143 29.94 -0.34 -17.86
N HIS A 144 30.42 0.74 -17.24
CA HIS A 144 30.88 1.94 -17.95
C HIS A 144 32.37 1.89 -18.33
N ASN A 145 33.15 1.03 -17.69
CA ASN A 145 34.54 0.76 -18.02
C ASN A 145 34.93 -0.62 -17.51
N GLU A 146 36.13 -1.10 -17.88
CA GLU A 146 36.62 -2.44 -17.56
C GLU A 146 36.79 -2.72 -16.06
N ARG A 147 36.72 -1.69 -15.19
CA ARG A 147 36.83 -1.86 -13.73
C ARG A 147 35.49 -2.19 -13.07
N ILE A 148 34.38 -2.05 -13.79
CA ILE A 148 33.03 -2.28 -13.25
C ILE A 148 32.52 -3.64 -13.71
N THR A 149 32.16 -4.48 -12.75
CA THR A 149 31.45 -5.73 -13.02
C THR A 149 29.94 -5.44 -13.01
N PRO A 150 29.21 -5.66 -14.11
CA PRO A 150 27.78 -5.40 -14.16
C PRO A 150 27.02 -6.50 -13.40
N CYS A 151 26.31 -6.16 -12.32
CA CYS A 151 25.46 -7.10 -11.59
C CYS A 151 24.41 -6.37 -10.74
N ASN A 152 23.43 -7.13 -10.24
CA ASN A 152 22.59 -6.66 -9.14
C ASN A 152 23.41 -6.75 -7.84
N ILE A 153 23.61 -5.64 -7.13
CA ILE A 153 24.38 -5.61 -5.88
C ILE A 153 23.70 -6.36 -4.72
N ALA A 154 22.49 -6.90 -4.92
CA ALA A 154 21.88 -7.91 -4.05
C ALA A 154 22.52 -9.31 -4.17
N ASP A 155 23.27 -9.57 -5.24
CA ASP A 155 23.91 -10.86 -5.53
C ASP A 155 25.18 -10.60 -6.34
N VAL A 156 26.29 -10.30 -5.64
CA VAL A 156 27.58 -10.01 -6.28
C VAL A 156 28.40 -11.28 -6.46
N PRO A 157 29.18 -11.40 -7.55
CA PRO A 157 29.98 -12.59 -7.84
C PRO A 157 31.27 -12.67 -6.99
N LEU A 158 31.13 -12.53 -5.68
CA LEU A 158 32.21 -12.65 -4.69
C LEU A 158 31.94 -13.80 -3.72
N PRO A 159 32.98 -14.52 -3.24
CA PRO A 159 32.83 -15.53 -2.20
C PRO A 159 32.41 -14.93 -0.86
N ASP A 160 31.84 -15.76 0.01
CA ASP A 160 31.56 -15.40 1.40
C ASP A 160 32.84 -15.01 2.14
N ASN A 161 32.76 -13.98 3.00
CA ASN A 161 33.87 -13.49 3.83
C ASN A 161 35.16 -13.13 3.06
N SER A 162 35.03 -12.74 1.78
CA SER A 162 36.15 -12.44 0.89
C SER A 162 36.66 -10.99 0.98
N VAL A 163 35.86 -10.05 1.49
CA VAL A 163 36.22 -8.62 1.51
C VAL A 163 36.47 -8.08 2.93
N ASP A 164 37.35 -7.08 3.02
CA ASP A 164 37.67 -6.33 4.24
C ASP A 164 36.70 -5.16 4.46
N VAL A 165 36.28 -4.51 3.37
CA VAL A 165 35.45 -3.30 3.38
C VAL A 165 34.36 -3.42 2.33
N ALA A 166 33.13 -3.09 2.67
CA ALA A 166 32.03 -2.90 1.71
C ALA A 166 31.52 -1.46 1.80
N ILE A 167 31.32 -0.82 0.65
CA ILE A 167 30.95 0.60 0.58
C ILE A 167 29.66 0.76 -0.23
N PHE A 168 28.64 1.33 0.39
CA PHE A 168 27.46 1.88 -0.30
C PHE A 168 27.55 3.40 -0.32
N CYS A 169 27.40 4.00 -1.49
CA CYS A 169 27.33 5.44 -1.63
C CYS A 169 26.12 5.80 -2.48
N LEU A 170 25.03 6.26 -1.86
CA LEU A 170 23.81 6.65 -2.57
C LEU A 170 23.29 5.47 -3.41
N ALA A 171 23.22 4.29 -2.78
CA ALA A 171 22.98 3.01 -3.41
C ALA A 171 21.95 2.17 -2.66
N LEU A 172 21.60 2.55 -1.43
CA LEU A 172 20.54 1.92 -0.64
C LEU A 172 19.18 2.53 -0.97
N MET A 173 18.92 2.66 -2.28
CA MET A 173 17.84 3.47 -2.84
C MET A 173 16.53 2.70 -3.06
N GLY A 174 16.57 1.37 -3.19
CA GLY A 174 15.39 0.54 -3.48
C GLY A 174 14.57 0.15 -2.25
N THR A 175 13.32 -0.26 -2.48
CA THR A 175 12.42 -0.77 -1.41
C THR A 175 12.93 -2.07 -0.76
N ASP A 176 13.93 -2.71 -1.36
CA ASP A 176 14.57 -3.95 -0.90
C ASP A 176 16.06 -3.76 -0.51
N PHE A 177 16.50 -2.56 -0.11
CA PHE A 177 17.89 -2.27 0.27
C PHE A 177 18.50 -3.23 1.32
N LEU A 178 17.67 -3.87 2.15
CA LEU A 178 18.12 -4.89 3.10
C LEU A 178 18.72 -6.13 2.42
N LYS A 179 18.33 -6.45 1.18
CA LYS A 179 19.01 -7.49 0.38
C LYS A 179 20.46 -7.08 0.11
N PHE A 180 20.70 -5.83 -0.26
CA PHE A 180 22.05 -5.31 -0.51
C PHE A 180 22.89 -5.35 0.78
N VAL A 181 22.30 -4.96 1.91
CA VAL A 181 22.98 -5.02 3.22
C VAL A 181 23.29 -6.46 3.65
N ARG A 182 22.38 -7.43 3.38
CA ARG A 182 22.65 -8.86 3.60
C ARG A 182 23.78 -9.36 2.72
N GLU A 183 23.80 -8.92 1.47
CA GLU A 183 24.84 -9.30 0.54
C GLU A 183 26.20 -8.74 0.98
N ALA A 184 26.24 -7.49 1.43
CA ALA A 184 27.41 -6.93 2.09
C ALA A 184 27.82 -7.74 3.33
N ASN A 185 26.86 -8.20 4.16
CA ASN A 185 27.18 -9.10 5.28
C ASN A 185 27.75 -10.43 4.80
N ARG A 186 27.22 -11.03 3.74
CA ARG A 186 27.71 -12.31 3.19
C ARG A 186 29.17 -12.20 2.77
N ILE A 187 29.52 -11.18 2.00
CA ILE A 187 30.87 -11.00 1.44
C ILE A 187 31.88 -10.46 2.45
N LEU A 188 31.47 -9.68 3.46
CA LEU A 188 32.39 -9.15 4.47
C LEU A 188 32.92 -10.25 5.39
N ARG A 189 34.22 -10.23 5.70
CA ARG A 189 34.77 -11.06 6.79
C ARG A 189 34.25 -10.61 8.15
N GLU A 190 34.29 -11.49 9.16
CA GLU A 190 33.99 -11.09 10.54
C GLU A 190 34.94 -9.96 10.98
N GLY A 191 34.39 -8.93 11.62
CA GLY A 191 35.13 -7.71 11.95
C GLY A 191 35.39 -6.78 10.75
N GLY A 192 34.92 -7.12 9.54
CA GLY A 192 35.02 -6.26 8.36
C GLY A 192 34.15 -5.01 8.46
N GLU A 193 34.53 -3.97 7.71
CA GLU A 193 33.91 -2.64 7.76
C GLU A 193 32.81 -2.50 6.70
N LEU A 194 31.63 -2.05 7.12
CA LEU A 194 30.58 -1.56 6.23
C LEU A 194 30.53 -0.03 6.32
N LYS A 195 30.66 0.63 5.17
CA LYS A 195 30.62 2.08 5.04
C LYS A 195 29.43 2.50 4.19
N ILE A 196 28.62 3.42 4.71
CA ILE A 196 27.39 3.88 4.04
C ILE A 196 27.37 5.40 3.97
N ALA A 197 27.09 5.95 2.80
CA ALA A 197 26.75 7.35 2.60
C ALA A 197 25.37 7.48 1.96
N GLU A 198 24.44 8.19 2.61
CA GLU A 198 23.06 8.35 2.11
C GLU A 198 22.51 9.77 2.30
N VAL A 199 21.46 10.11 1.54
CA VAL A 199 20.79 11.42 1.64
C VAL A 199 19.91 11.48 2.89
N VAL A 200 20.15 12.45 3.78
CA VAL A 200 19.45 12.59 5.08
C VAL A 200 17.93 12.73 4.88
N SER A 201 17.49 13.56 3.94
CA SER A 201 16.06 13.80 3.70
C SER A 201 15.30 12.59 3.16
N ARG A 202 16.00 11.56 2.70
CA ARG A 202 15.42 10.31 2.21
C ARG A 202 15.37 9.23 3.29
N ILE A 203 16.03 9.45 4.43
CA ILE A 203 15.96 8.57 5.59
C ILE A 203 14.93 9.15 6.57
N ALA A 204 13.75 8.53 6.64
CA ALA A 204 12.67 8.99 7.51
C ALA A 204 13.06 9.05 8.99
N SER A 205 13.91 8.11 9.44
CA SER A 205 14.52 8.12 10.76
C SER A 205 15.89 7.47 10.69
N THR A 206 16.93 8.24 10.99
CA THR A 206 18.29 7.72 11.02
C THR A 206 18.47 6.60 12.03
N ASP A 207 17.80 6.68 13.18
CA ASP A 207 17.95 5.68 14.24
C ASP A 207 17.27 4.37 13.84
N ALA A 208 16.13 4.43 13.14
CA ALA A 208 15.50 3.25 12.56
C ALA A 208 16.37 2.62 11.45
N PHE A 209 17.00 3.47 10.63
CA PHE A 209 17.92 3.01 9.58
C PHE A 209 19.15 2.30 10.16
N VAL A 210 19.78 2.87 11.18
CA VAL A 210 20.88 2.23 11.92
C VAL A 210 20.44 0.91 12.54
N ALA A 211 19.29 0.88 13.22
CA ALA A 211 18.78 -0.35 13.82
C ALA A 211 18.56 -1.48 12.80
N ALA A 212 18.08 -1.14 11.59
CA ALA A 212 17.91 -2.10 10.51
C ALA A 212 19.25 -2.69 10.02
N LEU A 213 20.31 -1.88 9.98
CA LEU A 213 21.68 -2.35 9.69
C LEU A 213 22.20 -3.26 10.81
N GLU A 214 21.96 -2.90 12.07
CA GLU A 214 22.38 -3.71 13.22
C GLU A 214 21.73 -5.09 13.22
N GLU A 215 20.46 -5.17 12.82
CA GLU A 215 19.75 -6.43 12.61
C GLU A 215 20.39 -7.32 11.54
N GLN A 216 20.96 -6.74 10.49
CA GLN A 216 21.69 -7.50 9.47
C GLN A 216 23.08 -7.97 9.94
N GLY A 217 23.41 -7.75 11.21
CA GLY A 217 24.62 -8.27 11.83
C GLY A 217 25.79 -7.30 11.86
N PHE A 218 25.47 -6.00 11.83
CA PHE A 218 26.44 -4.93 11.97
C PHE A 218 26.33 -4.28 13.35
N ARG A 219 27.35 -3.51 13.72
CA ARG A 219 27.33 -2.60 14.87
C ARG A 219 27.74 -1.23 14.38
N LEU A 220 26.99 -0.18 14.72
CA LEU A 220 27.39 1.17 14.41
C LEU A 220 28.58 1.58 15.27
N ASP A 221 29.71 1.92 14.64
CA ASP A 221 30.88 2.44 15.34
C ASP A 221 30.95 3.97 15.26
N ARG A 222 30.53 4.55 14.13
CA ARG A 222 30.51 6.01 13.95
C ARG A 222 29.37 6.46 13.03
N LYS A 223 28.74 7.56 13.41
CA LYS A 223 27.75 8.30 12.59
C LYS A 223 28.22 9.73 12.43
N THR A 224 28.30 10.23 11.20
CA THR A 224 28.76 11.59 10.90
C THR A 224 27.85 12.24 9.88
N THR A 225 27.45 13.48 10.15
CA THR A 225 26.70 14.30 9.20
C THR A 225 27.70 15.14 8.41
N LEU A 226 27.97 14.76 7.15
CA LEU A 226 28.99 15.41 6.32
C LEU A 226 28.56 16.82 5.88
N SER A 227 27.25 16.99 5.67
CA SER A 227 26.59 18.28 5.46
C SER A 227 25.11 18.14 5.85
N LYS A 228 24.29 19.19 5.73
CA LYS A 228 22.83 19.04 5.87
C LYS A 228 22.21 18.01 4.90
N MET A 229 22.96 17.59 3.87
CA MET A 229 22.48 16.71 2.81
C MET A 229 22.80 15.24 3.04
N PHE A 230 23.98 14.89 3.58
CA PHE A 230 24.46 13.50 3.63
C PHE A 230 24.78 13.03 5.05
N ILE A 231 24.42 11.78 5.32
CA ILE A 231 24.86 11.03 6.48
C ILE A 231 25.86 9.95 6.07
N MET A 232 26.88 9.78 6.90
CA MET A 232 27.90 8.76 6.80
C MET A 232 27.79 7.83 8.01
N LEU A 233 27.77 6.53 7.78
CA LEU A 233 27.80 5.50 8.81
C LEU A 233 29.00 4.59 8.60
N ASP A 234 29.80 4.41 9.63
CA ASP A 234 30.83 3.38 9.71
C ASP A 234 30.35 2.29 10.68
N LEU A 235 30.28 1.06 10.18
CA LEU A 235 29.83 -0.10 10.95
C LEU A 235 30.81 -1.26 10.84
N THR A 236 30.83 -2.12 11.85
CA THR A 236 31.60 -3.36 11.87
C THR A 236 30.67 -4.56 11.80
N LYS A 237 31.00 -5.56 10.95
CA LYS A 237 30.31 -6.86 10.95
C LYS A 237 30.62 -7.61 12.25
N ILE A 238 29.59 -7.89 13.05
CA ILE A 238 29.71 -8.60 14.34
C ILE A 238 29.12 -10.01 14.32
N ARG A 239 28.28 -10.34 13.32
CA ARG A 239 27.69 -11.68 13.17
C ARG A 239 27.38 -11.97 11.71
N ARG A 240 27.39 -13.26 11.33
CA ARG A 240 26.91 -13.73 10.03
C ARG A 240 25.38 -13.75 10.00
N CYS A 241 24.80 -13.25 8.91
CA CYS A 241 23.35 -13.33 8.69
C CYS A 241 22.95 -14.80 8.37
N PRO A 242 21.84 -15.35 8.92
CA PRO A 242 21.42 -16.72 8.61
C PRO A 242 21.11 -16.88 7.12
N SER A 243 21.67 -17.92 6.48
CA SER A 243 21.56 -18.12 5.03
C SER A 243 20.25 -18.76 4.56
N THR A 244 19.38 -19.23 5.46
CA THR A 244 18.08 -19.82 5.11
C THR A 244 17.20 -19.89 6.36
N PHE A 245 15.93 -19.49 6.25
CA PHE A 245 14.92 -19.78 7.28
C PHE A 245 14.64 -21.30 7.27
N GLN A 246 15.33 -22.05 8.14
CA GLN A 246 14.91 -23.40 8.54
C GLN A 246 14.53 -23.37 10.02
N MET A 247 13.25 -23.67 10.27
CA MET A 247 12.63 -23.71 11.59
C MET A 247 13.11 -24.92 12.39
N ALA A 248 13.41 -24.71 13.68
CA ALA A 248 13.43 -25.79 14.66
C ALA A 248 11.99 -26.08 15.14
N PRO A 249 11.63 -27.34 15.45
CA PRO A 249 10.29 -27.67 15.89
C PRO A 249 10.06 -27.20 17.34
N ALA A 250 8.86 -26.67 17.59
CA ALA A 250 8.42 -26.22 18.90
C ALA A 250 8.28 -27.41 19.85
N LYS A 251 8.94 -27.36 21.01
CA LYS A 251 8.61 -28.22 22.15
C LYS A 251 7.35 -27.69 22.81
N ALA A 252 6.34 -28.55 22.88
CA ALA A 252 5.17 -28.35 23.70
C ALA A 252 5.54 -28.52 25.18
N GLU A 253 5.20 -27.55 26.01
CA GLU A 253 4.98 -27.79 27.43
C GLU A 253 3.52 -27.49 27.75
N ALA A 254 2.89 -28.49 28.37
CA ALA A 254 1.52 -28.49 28.78
C ALA A 254 1.38 -27.94 30.20
N GLY A 255 0.24 -27.30 30.44
CA GLY A 255 -0.36 -27.17 31.77
C GLY A 255 -0.01 -25.88 32.50
N LEU A 256 -0.97 -24.95 32.52
CA LEU A 256 -1.47 -24.31 33.75
C LEU A 256 -2.68 -23.45 33.36
N SER A 257 -3.75 -23.65 34.13
CA SER A 257 -5.03 -22.93 34.12
C SER A 257 -4.87 -21.43 33.85
N ARG A 258 -5.46 -20.93 32.76
CA ARG A 258 -5.47 -19.50 32.41
C ARG A 258 -6.83 -18.89 32.76
N GLU A 259 -6.86 -18.10 33.82
CA GLU A 259 -7.71 -16.90 33.82
C GLU A 259 -7.21 -15.93 32.72
N PRO A 260 -8.10 -15.15 32.07
CA PRO A 260 -7.73 -14.37 30.91
C PRO A 260 -6.75 -13.26 31.31
N GLN A 261 -5.50 -13.37 30.85
CA GLN A 261 -4.53 -12.27 30.84
C GLN A 261 -5.13 -11.11 30.03
N MET A 262 -5.77 -10.16 30.71
CA MET A 262 -6.44 -9.03 30.09
C MET A 262 -5.40 -8.12 29.39
N TYR A 263 -5.49 -8.11 28.05
CA TYR A 263 -4.97 -7.11 27.10
C TYR A 263 -3.51 -6.68 27.25
N GLN A 264 -2.56 -7.60 27.03
CA GLN A 264 -1.12 -7.29 27.05
C GLN A 264 -0.65 -6.39 25.87
N HIS A 265 -1.49 -6.07 24.88
CA HIS A 265 -1.06 -5.34 23.69
C HIS A 265 -1.88 -4.06 23.42
N GLN A 266 -1.23 -2.91 23.30
CA GLN A 266 -1.88 -1.65 22.88
C GLN A 266 -2.12 -1.57 21.35
N ARG A 267 -2.40 -2.71 20.71
CA ARG A 267 -2.53 -2.89 19.25
C ARG A 267 -3.92 -3.40 18.88
N ALA A 268 -4.53 -2.82 17.85
CA ALA A 268 -5.80 -3.28 17.30
C ALA A 268 -5.71 -3.54 15.79
N LEU A 269 -6.44 -4.55 15.32
CA LEU A 269 -6.66 -4.80 13.89
C LEU A 269 -7.81 -3.96 13.38
N ILE A 270 -7.58 -3.26 12.27
CA ILE A 270 -8.62 -2.53 11.55
C ILE A 270 -8.74 -3.07 10.12
N PHE A 271 -9.95 -3.42 9.71
CA PHE A 271 -10.21 -3.98 8.38
C PHE A 271 -10.95 -2.97 7.49
N PRO A 272 -10.52 -2.78 6.23
CA PRO A 272 -11.15 -1.84 5.30
C PRO A 272 -12.53 -2.31 4.84
N GLY A 273 -13.34 -1.35 4.42
CA GLY A 273 -14.63 -1.57 3.79
C GLY A 273 -14.60 -1.39 2.27
N GLN A 274 -15.78 -1.29 1.65
CA GLN A 274 -15.90 -1.04 0.22
C GLN A 274 -15.30 0.31 -0.21
N GLY A 275 -14.70 0.34 -1.41
CA GLY A 275 -13.93 1.47 -1.94
C GLY A 275 -12.42 1.29 -1.80
N SER A 276 -11.98 0.23 -1.14
CA SER A 276 -10.56 -0.14 -0.99
C SER A 276 -10.07 -1.12 -2.07
N GLN A 277 -10.96 -1.72 -2.85
CA GLN A 277 -10.64 -2.71 -3.87
C GLN A 277 -9.99 -2.10 -5.11
N PHE A 278 -9.05 -2.82 -5.72
CA PHE A 278 -8.42 -2.48 -6.99
C PHE A 278 -7.90 -3.75 -7.68
N VAL A 279 -7.78 -3.74 -9.01
CA VAL A 279 -7.21 -4.88 -9.75
C VAL A 279 -5.72 -5.02 -9.42
N GLY A 280 -5.28 -6.26 -9.18
CA GLY A 280 -3.94 -6.60 -8.72
C GLY A 280 -3.84 -6.81 -7.21
N MET A 281 -4.88 -6.46 -6.43
CA MET A 281 -4.85 -6.61 -4.98
C MET A 281 -4.69 -8.07 -4.52
N GLY A 282 -3.85 -8.30 -3.52
CA GLY A 282 -3.63 -9.62 -2.91
C GLY A 282 -2.81 -10.61 -3.75
N LYS A 283 -2.45 -10.26 -5.00
CA LYS A 283 -1.65 -11.12 -5.87
C LYS A 283 -0.27 -11.41 -5.28
N ASP A 284 0.40 -10.36 -4.82
CA ASP A 284 1.71 -10.44 -4.18
C ASP A 284 1.69 -11.27 -2.88
N LEU A 285 0.63 -11.13 -2.07
CA LEU A 285 0.41 -11.95 -0.89
C LEU A 285 0.28 -13.43 -1.27
N SER A 286 -0.51 -13.75 -2.29
CA SER A 286 -0.69 -15.11 -2.80
C SER A 286 0.61 -15.72 -3.35
N GLU A 287 1.43 -14.91 -4.01
CA GLU A 287 2.70 -15.33 -4.58
C GLU A 287 3.74 -15.61 -3.49
N GLN A 288 3.81 -14.77 -2.45
CA GLN A 288 4.86 -14.84 -1.41
C GLN A 288 4.49 -15.71 -0.20
N PHE A 289 3.21 -15.86 0.14
CA PHE A 289 2.76 -16.63 1.30
C PHE A 289 1.80 -17.75 0.91
N SER A 290 2.20 -18.99 1.16
CA SER A 290 1.33 -20.17 0.95
C SER A 290 0.06 -20.12 1.81
N ALA A 291 0.12 -19.49 2.99
CA ALA A 291 -1.03 -19.25 3.84
C ALA A 291 -2.05 -18.28 3.20
N ALA A 292 -1.57 -17.24 2.51
CA ALA A 292 -2.43 -16.31 1.78
C ALA A 292 -2.99 -16.94 0.50
N ARG A 293 -2.19 -17.74 -0.22
CA ARG A 293 -2.67 -18.47 -1.40
C ARG A 293 -3.88 -19.34 -1.11
N ARG A 294 -3.82 -20.12 -0.03
CA ARG A 294 -4.92 -20.99 0.43
C ARG A 294 -6.19 -20.22 0.76
N VAL A 295 -6.08 -18.97 1.21
CA VAL A 295 -7.26 -18.11 1.44
C VAL A 295 -7.99 -17.85 0.12
N PHE A 296 -7.27 -17.51 -0.96
CA PHE A 296 -7.91 -17.26 -2.25
C PHE A 296 -8.53 -18.53 -2.84
N GLU A 297 -7.86 -19.68 -2.67
CA GLU A 297 -8.40 -20.99 -3.07
C GLU A 297 -9.69 -21.33 -2.31
N GLU A 298 -9.72 -21.15 -0.99
CA GLU A 298 -10.91 -21.37 -0.15
C GLU A 298 -12.07 -20.45 -0.56
N VAL A 299 -11.77 -19.18 -0.87
CA VAL A 299 -12.79 -18.22 -1.32
C VAL A 299 -13.36 -18.61 -2.68
N ASP A 300 -12.52 -19.02 -3.63
CA ASP A 300 -12.96 -19.45 -4.95
C ASP A 300 -13.84 -20.71 -4.85
N GLU A 301 -13.45 -21.68 -4.01
CA GLU A 301 -14.24 -22.88 -3.72
C GLU A 301 -15.58 -22.53 -3.05
N ALA A 302 -15.56 -21.70 -2.01
CA ALA A 302 -16.76 -21.33 -1.26
C ALA A 302 -17.81 -20.60 -2.11
N LEU A 303 -17.36 -19.84 -3.11
CA LEU A 303 -18.20 -19.12 -4.06
C LEU A 303 -18.51 -19.89 -5.35
N GLY A 304 -17.83 -21.02 -5.60
CA GLY A 304 -17.97 -21.78 -6.85
C GLY A 304 -17.49 -21.03 -8.10
N GLN A 305 -16.63 -20.02 -7.94
CA GLN A 305 -16.12 -19.19 -9.04
C GLN A 305 -14.72 -18.66 -8.73
N ARG A 306 -13.91 -18.40 -9.76
CA ARG A 306 -12.54 -17.87 -9.62
C ARG A 306 -12.54 -16.35 -9.40
N LEU A 307 -12.99 -15.90 -8.23
CA LEU A 307 -12.93 -14.50 -7.83
C LEU A 307 -11.47 -14.00 -7.80
N SER A 308 -10.52 -14.84 -7.40
CA SER A 308 -9.09 -14.53 -7.41
C SER A 308 -8.58 -14.07 -8.79
N THR A 309 -9.07 -14.69 -9.88
CA THR A 309 -8.70 -14.31 -11.25
C THR A 309 -9.19 -12.90 -11.59
N LEU A 310 -10.41 -12.56 -11.20
CA LEU A 310 -10.95 -11.21 -11.35
C LEU A 310 -10.13 -10.20 -10.54
N MET A 311 -9.76 -10.55 -9.30
CA MET A 311 -9.00 -9.69 -8.41
C MET A 311 -7.58 -9.40 -8.92
N PHE A 312 -6.88 -10.40 -9.44
CA PHE A 312 -5.45 -10.26 -9.79
C PHE A 312 -5.21 -9.59 -11.14
N GLY A 313 -6.14 -9.69 -12.09
CA GLY A 313 -5.95 -9.14 -13.43
C GLY A 313 -7.21 -9.10 -14.30
N GLY A 314 -8.41 -9.22 -13.72
CA GLY A 314 -9.65 -9.15 -14.48
C GLY A 314 -10.11 -7.71 -14.74
N ASP A 315 -11.35 -7.59 -15.20
CA ASP A 315 -11.95 -6.30 -15.51
C ASP A 315 -12.23 -5.48 -14.24
N ALA A 316 -11.78 -4.22 -14.24
CA ALA A 316 -11.93 -3.34 -13.08
C ALA A 316 -13.40 -2.99 -12.81
N SER A 317 -14.22 -2.83 -13.84
CA SER A 317 -15.64 -2.50 -13.66
C SER A 317 -16.42 -3.67 -13.05
N GLU A 318 -16.10 -4.91 -13.45
CA GLU A 318 -16.65 -6.13 -12.84
C GLU A 318 -16.22 -6.28 -11.37
N LEU A 319 -14.96 -5.99 -11.04
CA LEU A 319 -14.49 -6.01 -9.65
C LEU A 319 -15.19 -4.95 -8.78
N MET A 320 -15.54 -3.80 -9.37
CA MET A 320 -16.22 -2.70 -8.66
C MET A 320 -17.69 -3.01 -8.35
N LEU A 321 -18.30 -4.03 -8.96
CA LEU A 321 -19.64 -4.47 -8.60
C LEU A 321 -19.65 -4.98 -7.16
N THR A 322 -20.60 -4.50 -6.34
CA THR A 322 -20.67 -4.77 -4.90
C THR A 322 -20.63 -6.25 -4.58
N ARG A 323 -21.34 -7.07 -5.35
CA ARG A 323 -21.31 -8.54 -5.22
C ARG A 323 -19.89 -9.11 -5.28
N ASN A 324 -18.99 -8.54 -6.08
CA ASN A 324 -17.59 -8.96 -6.23
C ASN A 324 -16.65 -8.23 -5.26
N ALA A 325 -16.80 -6.92 -5.12
CA ALA A 325 -15.95 -6.08 -4.28
C ALA A 325 -15.95 -6.56 -2.81
N GLN A 326 -17.12 -6.87 -2.25
CA GLN A 326 -17.25 -7.27 -0.85
C GLN A 326 -16.47 -8.54 -0.49
N PRO A 327 -16.71 -9.70 -1.14
CA PRO A 327 -15.92 -10.91 -0.88
C PRO A 327 -14.44 -10.74 -1.23
N ALA A 328 -14.12 -9.93 -2.25
CA ALA A 328 -12.74 -9.69 -2.63
C ALA A 328 -11.95 -8.91 -1.55
N ILE A 329 -12.57 -7.92 -0.90
CA ILE A 329 -11.98 -7.20 0.24
C ILE A 329 -11.77 -8.14 1.42
N VAL A 330 -12.78 -8.97 1.75
CA VAL A 330 -12.67 -9.98 2.81
C VAL A 330 -11.52 -10.94 2.54
N ALA A 331 -11.40 -11.43 1.29
CA ALA A 331 -10.34 -12.34 0.88
C ALA A 331 -8.95 -11.74 1.11
N VAL A 332 -8.68 -10.51 0.63
CA VAL A 332 -7.37 -9.87 0.82
C VAL A 332 -7.09 -9.55 2.29
N SER A 333 -8.09 -9.07 3.03
CA SER A 333 -7.97 -8.81 4.47
C SER A 333 -7.59 -10.07 5.25
N VAL A 334 -8.27 -11.19 4.99
CA VAL A 334 -7.98 -12.46 5.66
C VAL A 334 -6.65 -13.04 5.16
N ALA A 335 -6.32 -12.91 3.88
CA ALA A 335 -5.04 -13.34 3.32
C ALA A 335 -3.86 -12.63 4.00
N ALA A 336 -3.96 -11.31 4.21
CA ALA A 336 -2.97 -10.53 4.93
C ALA A 336 -2.86 -10.99 6.40
N THR A 337 -3.99 -11.27 7.07
CA THR A 337 -3.98 -11.82 8.44
C THR A 337 -3.29 -13.18 8.49
N ARG A 338 -3.64 -14.11 7.60
CA ARG A 338 -3.02 -15.45 7.55
C ARG A 338 -1.54 -15.39 7.19
N ALA A 339 -1.13 -14.47 6.33
CA ALA A 339 0.28 -14.22 6.04
C ALA A 339 1.03 -13.75 7.29
N LEU A 340 0.46 -12.82 8.05
CA LEU A 340 1.05 -12.35 9.31
C LEU A 340 1.15 -13.46 10.35
N GLU A 341 0.07 -14.23 10.55
CA GLU A 341 0.06 -15.34 11.50
C GLU A 341 1.11 -16.39 11.14
N HIS A 342 1.21 -16.73 9.85
CA HIS A 342 2.21 -17.65 9.34
C HIS A 342 3.64 -17.12 9.54
N ALA A 343 3.89 -15.86 9.20
CA ALA A 343 5.22 -15.26 9.28
C ALA A 343 5.71 -15.08 10.73
N THR A 344 4.79 -14.89 11.68
CA THR A 344 5.11 -14.69 13.11
C THR A 344 5.06 -15.98 13.94
N GLY A 345 4.47 -17.05 13.40
CA GLY A 345 4.13 -18.27 14.14
C GLY A 345 3.15 -18.03 15.29
N SER A 346 2.42 -16.90 15.27
CA SER A 346 1.51 -16.47 16.34
C SER A 346 0.13 -16.18 15.75
N GLU A 347 -0.93 -16.63 16.42
CA GLU A 347 -2.28 -16.19 16.06
C GLU A 347 -2.44 -14.68 16.24
N ALA A 348 -3.36 -14.08 15.51
CA ALA A 348 -3.62 -12.64 15.59
C ALA A 348 -3.95 -12.18 17.04
N SER A 349 -4.64 -13.00 17.83
CA SER A 349 -4.94 -12.74 19.25
C SER A 349 -3.69 -12.63 20.13
N GLY A 350 -2.58 -13.27 19.75
CA GLY A 350 -1.29 -13.13 20.42
C GLY A 350 -0.53 -11.86 20.05
N LEU A 351 -1.06 -11.03 19.15
CA LEU A 351 -0.44 -9.79 18.67
C LEU A 351 -1.35 -8.56 18.87
N PHE A 352 -2.66 -8.75 18.94
CA PHE A 352 -3.66 -7.69 18.97
C PHE A 352 -4.68 -7.94 20.07
N SER A 353 -5.09 -6.87 20.74
CA SER A 353 -6.05 -6.94 21.85
C SER A 353 -7.50 -6.86 21.41
N ALA A 354 -7.76 -6.40 20.18
CA ALA A 354 -9.09 -6.26 19.61
C ALA A 354 -9.04 -6.17 18.09
N ALA A 355 -10.17 -6.45 17.46
CA ALA A 355 -10.40 -6.25 16.03
C ALA A 355 -11.65 -5.40 15.78
N MET A 356 -11.64 -4.63 14.70
CA MET A 356 -12.82 -3.93 14.18
C MET A 356 -12.69 -3.78 12.68
N GLY A 357 -13.80 -3.66 11.96
CA GLY A 357 -13.74 -3.48 10.52
C GLY A 357 -14.83 -2.58 10.01
N HIS A 358 -14.52 -1.78 8.99
CA HIS A 358 -15.44 -0.75 8.51
C HIS A 358 -16.48 -1.40 7.58
N SER A 359 -17.76 -1.37 7.96
CA SER A 359 -18.85 -1.98 7.19
C SER A 359 -18.56 -3.46 6.88
N VAL A 360 -18.32 -3.83 5.60
CA VAL A 360 -17.96 -5.20 5.21
C VAL A 360 -16.69 -5.72 5.89
N GLY A 361 -15.77 -4.83 6.30
CA GLY A 361 -14.58 -5.22 7.05
C GLY A 361 -14.90 -5.89 8.40
N GLU A 362 -16.09 -5.69 8.98
CA GLU A 362 -16.51 -6.36 10.22
C GLU A 362 -16.53 -7.89 10.06
N TYR A 363 -16.82 -8.40 8.86
CA TYR A 363 -16.76 -9.83 8.56
C TYR A 363 -15.31 -10.33 8.58
N SER A 364 -14.37 -9.56 8.03
CA SER A 364 -12.93 -9.87 8.15
C SER A 364 -12.47 -9.89 9.61
N ALA A 365 -12.97 -8.97 10.44
CA ALA A 365 -12.68 -8.93 11.87
C ALA A 365 -13.21 -10.16 12.61
N LEU A 366 -14.43 -10.59 12.29
CA LEU A 366 -15.03 -11.82 12.85
C LEU A 366 -14.26 -13.08 12.43
N VAL A 367 -13.79 -13.16 11.18
CA VAL A 367 -12.92 -14.27 10.75
C VAL A 367 -11.58 -14.26 11.49
N ALA A 368 -10.94 -13.09 11.62
CA ALA A 368 -9.67 -12.96 12.34
C ALA A 368 -9.79 -13.31 13.84
N ALA A 369 -10.94 -13.04 14.45
CA ALA A 369 -11.25 -13.43 15.83
C ALA A 369 -11.75 -14.88 15.97
N GLN A 370 -11.72 -15.67 14.90
CA GLN A 370 -12.24 -17.05 14.84
C GLN A 370 -13.73 -17.18 15.20
N ALA A 371 -14.51 -16.10 15.05
CA ALA A 371 -15.94 -16.08 15.31
C ALA A 371 -16.76 -16.80 14.23
N MET A 372 -16.30 -16.75 12.98
CA MET A 372 -16.88 -17.47 11.84
C MET A 372 -15.79 -17.98 10.89
N THR A 373 -16.14 -18.95 10.05
CA THR A 373 -15.24 -19.45 8.99
C THR A 373 -15.11 -18.43 7.86
N LEU A 374 -14.01 -18.49 7.10
CA LEU A 374 -13.84 -17.65 5.92
C LEU A 374 -14.87 -18.01 4.83
N ALA A 375 -15.09 -19.31 4.58
CA ALA A 375 -16.10 -19.79 3.64
C ALA A 375 -17.50 -19.21 3.93
N ASP A 376 -17.96 -19.22 5.18
CA ASP A 376 -19.26 -18.65 5.54
C ASP A 376 -19.27 -17.12 5.41
N ALA A 377 -18.18 -16.46 5.82
CA ALA A 377 -18.04 -15.02 5.67
C ALA A 377 -18.18 -14.59 4.19
N VAL A 378 -17.49 -15.25 3.26
CA VAL A 378 -17.55 -14.88 1.83
C VAL A 378 -18.89 -15.18 1.19
N ARG A 379 -19.56 -16.28 1.57
CA ARG A 379 -20.93 -16.58 1.14
C ARG A 379 -21.91 -15.52 1.64
N LEU A 380 -21.79 -15.08 2.89
CA LEU A 380 -22.64 -14.03 3.45
C LEU A 380 -22.41 -12.69 2.78
N VAL A 381 -21.16 -12.26 2.60
CA VAL A 381 -20.90 -10.94 2.01
C VAL A 381 -21.19 -10.90 0.51
N ARG A 382 -21.17 -12.07 -0.18
CA ARG A 382 -21.70 -12.21 -1.55
C ARG A 382 -23.19 -11.88 -1.58
N VAL A 383 -23.99 -12.57 -0.75
CA VAL A 383 -25.44 -12.34 -0.65
C VAL A 383 -25.75 -10.90 -0.18
N ARG A 384 -24.99 -10.39 0.80
CA ARG A 384 -25.06 -9.00 1.25
C ARG A 384 -24.86 -8.03 0.09
N GLY A 385 -23.83 -8.24 -0.72
CA GLY A 385 -23.51 -7.37 -1.84
C GLY A 385 -24.58 -7.36 -2.93
N GLU A 386 -25.15 -8.53 -3.24
CA GLU A 386 -26.27 -8.68 -4.19
C GLU A 386 -27.54 -7.99 -3.66
N ALA A 387 -27.94 -8.33 -2.43
CA ALA A 387 -29.16 -7.79 -1.83
C ALA A 387 -29.12 -6.25 -1.67
N MET A 388 -27.95 -5.67 -1.36
CA MET A 388 -27.78 -4.21 -1.28
C MET A 388 -27.89 -3.53 -2.65
N GLN A 389 -27.47 -4.18 -3.73
CA GLN A 389 -27.64 -3.65 -5.10
C GLN A 389 -29.10 -3.75 -5.54
N ASP A 390 -29.75 -4.89 -5.27
CA ASP A 390 -31.13 -5.14 -5.68
C ASP A 390 -32.13 -4.23 -4.95
N ALA A 391 -31.85 -3.89 -3.69
CA ALA A 391 -32.72 -3.04 -2.87
C ALA A 391 -32.98 -1.63 -3.45
N VAL A 392 -32.19 -1.19 -4.44
CA VAL A 392 -32.30 0.16 -5.03
C VAL A 392 -32.47 0.16 -6.55
N ALA A 393 -32.87 -0.98 -7.12
CA ALA A 393 -33.25 -1.04 -8.52
C ALA A 393 -34.34 0.03 -8.82
N GLY A 394 -34.05 0.95 -9.75
CA GLY A 394 -34.96 2.02 -10.15
C GLY A 394 -35.04 3.22 -9.19
N CYS A 395 -34.20 3.29 -8.15
CA CYS A 395 -34.13 4.43 -7.22
C CYS A 395 -33.01 5.40 -7.63
N ASP A 396 -33.27 6.71 -7.64
CA ASP A 396 -32.20 7.71 -7.74
C ASP A 396 -31.61 8.02 -6.37
N TYR A 397 -30.35 7.62 -6.17
CA TYR A 397 -29.69 7.64 -4.87
C TYR A 397 -28.30 8.28 -4.93
N THR A 398 -27.76 8.64 -3.78
CA THR A 398 -26.37 9.06 -3.66
C THR A 398 -25.82 8.77 -2.26
N MET A 399 -24.50 8.69 -2.16
CA MET A 399 -23.78 8.85 -0.90
C MET A 399 -22.79 9.98 -1.04
N ALA A 400 -22.66 10.80 0.01
CA ALA A 400 -21.76 11.95 -0.01
C ALA A 400 -20.97 12.03 1.30
N ALA A 401 -19.64 12.11 1.18
CA ALA A 401 -18.77 12.41 2.29
C ALA A 401 -18.82 13.91 2.60
N CYS A 402 -19.20 14.24 3.81
CA CYS A 402 -19.33 15.58 4.34
C CYS A 402 -18.15 15.89 5.26
N ILE A 403 -17.34 16.88 4.89
CA ILE A 403 -16.18 17.34 5.67
C ILE A 403 -16.65 18.43 6.63
N LEU A 404 -16.56 18.16 7.92
CA LEU A 404 -17.11 19.01 8.98
C LEU A 404 -16.17 20.16 9.36
N ARG A 405 -16.74 21.25 9.90
CA ARG A 405 -16.00 22.46 10.30
C ARG A 405 -15.90 22.63 11.81
N ARG A 406 -15.04 21.88 12.51
CA ARG A 406 -14.96 21.92 13.99
C ARG A 406 -16.36 21.83 14.65
N SER A 407 -17.30 21.19 13.97
CA SER A 407 -18.70 21.11 14.37
C SER A 407 -18.89 19.85 15.19
N GLN A 408 -19.82 19.89 16.14
CA GLN A 408 -20.14 18.68 16.88
C GLN A 408 -20.96 17.76 15.97
N ILE A 409 -20.61 16.46 15.98
CA ILE A 409 -21.34 15.44 15.22
C ILE A 409 -22.83 15.44 15.58
N ALA A 410 -23.16 15.73 16.85
CA ALA A 410 -24.54 15.85 17.31
C ALA A 410 -25.33 16.94 16.56
N ASP A 411 -24.72 18.08 16.24
CA ASP A 411 -25.37 19.17 15.50
C ASP A 411 -25.66 18.74 14.06
N VAL A 412 -24.73 18.00 13.44
CA VAL A 412 -24.88 17.47 12.09
C VAL A 412 -26.00 16.43 12.04
N ILE A 413 -26.04 15.50 13.01
CA ILE A 413 -27.12 14.50 13.12
C ILE A 413 -28.47 15.19 13.29
N SER A 414 -28.58 16.13 14.23
CA SER A 414 -29.82 16.88 14.49
C SER A 414 -30.32 17.61 13.24
N GLU A 415 -29.40 18.22 12.47
CA GLU A 415 -29.76 18.91 11.24
C GLU A 415 -30.23 17.95 10.14
N VAL A 416 -29.55 16.81 9.96
CA VAL A 416 -29.96 15.78 9.00
C VAL A 416 -31.33 15.19 9.38
N GLU A 417 -31.58 14.96 10.66
CA GLU A 417 -32.88 14.49 11.17
C GLU A 417 -33.99 15.53 11.00
N ARG A 418 -33.69 16.82 11.12
CA ARG A 418 -34.63 17.90 10.79
C ARG A 418 -35.00 17.86 9.31
N VAL A 419 -34.02 17.83 8.42
CA VAL A 419 -34.26 17.74 6.96
C VAL A 419 -35.04 16.47 6.61
N GLN A 420 -34.69 15.34 7.24
CA GLN A 420 -35.42 14.10 7.03
C GLN A 420 -36.90 14.18 7.46
N ARG A 421 -37.23 14.90 8.54
CA ARG A 421 -38.63 15.09 8.95
C ARG A 421 -39.41 15.91 7.92
N GLU A 422 -38.78 16.91 7.31
CA GLU A 422 -39.39 17.74 6.26
C GLU A 422 -39.68 16.97 4.96
N LEU A 423 -38.98 15.86 4.75
CA LEU A 423 -39.12 15.02 3.56
C LEU A 423 -40.09 13.85 3.74
N GLN A 424 -40.72 13.69 4.91
CA GLN A 424 -41.60 12.55 5.20
C GLN A 424 -42.76 12.44 4.22
N ASP A 425 -43.39 13.57 3.86
CA ASP A 425 -44.59 13.59 3.01
C ASP A 425 -44.31 13.36 1.53
N VAL A 426 -43.06 13.55 1.10
CA VAL A 426 -42.63 13.44 -0.31
C VAL A 426 -41.78 12.19 -0.58
N GLY A 427 -41.62 11.31 0.41
CA GLY A 427 -40.90 10.04 0.28
C GLY A 427 -39.38 10.16 0.17
N GLY A 428 -38.80 11.32 0.48
CA GLY A 428 -37.35 11.54 0.45
C GLY A 428 -36.65 10.88 1.64
N VAL A 429 -35.49 10.27 1.39
CA VAL A 429 -34.66 9.61 2.42
C VAL A 429 -33.27 10.21 2.46
N VAL A 430 -32.83 10.64 3.64
CA VAL A 430 -31.46 11.03 3.96
C VAL A 430 -31.15 10.64 5.41
N GLN A 431 -30.04 9.93 5.61
CA GLN A 431 -29.53 9.56 6.93
C GLN A 431 -28.01 9.68 6.98
N VAL A 432 -27.46 9.82 8.18
CA VAL A 432 -26.02 9.67 8.42
C VAL A 432 -25.68 8.18 8.33
N ALA A 433 -24.97 7.79 7.28
CA ALA A 433 -24.56 6.42 7.00
C ALA A 433 -23.26 6.03 7.71
N ASN A 434 -22.32 6.96 7.85
CA ASN A 434 -21.05 6.70 8.52
C ASN A 434 -20.62 7.90 9.36
N ILE A 435 -20.13 7.62 10.56
CA ILE A 435 -19.42 8.57 11.41
C ILE A 435 -17.95 8.15 11.41
N ASN A 436 -17.21 8.59 10.40
CA ASN A 436 -15.85 8.10 10.13
C ASN A 436 -14.81 8.75 11.07
N SER A 437 -14.93 10.05 11.32
CA SER A 437 -13.99 10.80 12.14
C SER A 437 -14.67 12.02 12.75
N SER A 438 -14.01 12.71 13.67
CA SER A 438 -14.48 13.99 14.22
C SER A 438 -14.66 15.08 13.16
N SER A 439 -14.09 14.88 11.98
CA SER A 439 -14.12 15.81 10.85
C SER A 439 -14.82 15.27 9.60
N GLN A 440 -15.40 14.07 9.65
CA GLN A 440 -16.01 13.44 8.48
C GLN A 440 -17.20 12.54 8.84
N VAL A 441 -18.34 12.83 8.23
CA VAL A 441 -19.50 11.92 8.18
C VAL A 441 -19.87 11.63 6.73
N VAL A 442 -20.64 10.57 6.50
CA VAL A 442 -21.20 10.25 5.18
C VAL A 442 -22.70 10.28 5.27
N LEU A 443 -23.36 10.98 4.34
CA LEU A 443 -24.80 10.95 4.17
C LEU A 443 -25.18 9.97 3.05
N SER A 444 -26.35 9.35 3.19
CA SER A 444 -26.85 8.34 2.26
C SER A 444 -28.37 8.41 2.14
N GLY A 445 -28.88 8.17 0.94
CA GLY A 445 -30.31 8.09 0.66
C GLY A 445 -30.66 8.48 -0.77
N THR A 446 -31.88 8.97 -0.98
CA THR A 446 -32.33 9.48 -2.29
C THR A 446 -31.54 10.74 -2.64
N ARG A 447 -31.16 10.90 -3.92
CA ARG A 447 -30.27 12.00 -4.36
C ARG A 447 -30.77 13.37 -3.93
N SER A 448 -32.02 13.68 -4.23
CA SER A 448 -32.65 14.97 -3.90
C SER A 448 -32.62 15.28 -2.39
N ALA A 449 -32.87 14.30 -1.54
CA ALA A 449 -32.85 14.46 -0.09
C ALA A 449 -31.44 14.69 0.46
N VAL A 450 -30.45 13.96 -0.05
CA VAL A 450 -29.05 14.15 0.33
C VAL A 450 -28.57 15.53 -0.10
N ASP A 451 -28.87 15.96 -1.33
CA ASP A 451 -28.47 17.29 -1.82
C ASP A 451 -29.09 18.43 -0.99
N GLN A 452 -30.36 18.27 -0.56
CA GLN A 452 -31.00 19.21 0.36
C GLN A 452 -30.33 19.25 1.73
N ALA A 453 -30.01 18.07 2.31
CA ALA A 453 -29.32 18.01 3.59
C ALA A 453 -27.92 18.63 3.52
N LEU A 454 -27.15 18.34 2.47
CA LEU A 454 -25.83 18.94 2.25
C LEU A 454 -25.91 20.46 2.13
N THR A 455 -26.88 20.97 1.38
CA THR A 455 -27.12 22.42 1.26
C THR A 455 -27.42 23.03 2.63
N SER A 456 -28.30 22.39 3.42
CA SER A 456 -28.65 22.85 4.75
C SER A 456 -27.45 22.88 5.71
N LEU A 457 -26.64 21.83 5.72
CA LEU A 457 -25.41 21.74 6.52
C LEU A 457 -24.39 22.82 6.13
N GLN A 458 -24.26 23.14 4.84
CA GLN A 458 -23.36 24.18 4.35
C GLN A 458 -23.85 25.58 4.72
N VAL A 459 -25.14 25.87 4.55
CA VAL A 459 -25.75 27.16 4.94
C VAL A 459 -25.57 27.42 6.43
N LYS A 460 -25.75 26.39 7.26
CA LYS A 460 -25.54 26.45 8.71
C LYS A 460 -24.06 26.39 9.14
N ARG A 461 -23.13 26.31 8.17
CA ARG A 461 -21.68 26.23 8.40
C ARG A 461 -21.23 25.03 9.24
N LEU A 462 -22.04 23.97 9.28
CA LEU A 462 -21.70 22.69 9.91
C LEU A 462 -20.77 21.85 9.03
N ALA A 463 -20.90 22.01 7.71
CA ALA A 463 -20.06 21.37 6.71
C ALA A 463 -19.22 22.41 5.94
N MET A 464 -17.93 22.13 5.73
CA MET A 464 -17.08 22.92 4.84
C MET A 464 -17.25 22.53 3.38
N ARG A 465 -17.36 21.22 3.11
CA ARG A 465 -17.37 20.66 1.75
C ARG A 465 -18.10 19.33 1.76
N ALA A 466 -18.77 19.02 0.65
CA ALA A 466 -19.31 17.69 0.37
C ALA A 466 -18.64 17.09 -0.87
N VAL A 467 -18.45 15.77 -0.89
CA VAL A 467 -17.89 15.03 -2.02
C VAL A 467 -18.77 13.81 -2.28
N ASN A 468 -19.33 13.71 -3.48
CA ASN A 468 -20.09 12.53 -3.89
C ASN A 468 -19.16 11.31 -3.97
N LEU A 469 -19.64 10.19 -3.44
CA LEU A 469 -18.89 8.93 -3.42
C LEU A 469 -19.33 8.08 -4.61
N PRO A 470 -18.39 7.49 -5.37
CA PRO A 470 -18.71 6.59 -6.48
C PRO A 470 -19.14 5.23 -5.92
N VAL A 471 -20.41 5.13 -5.55
CA VAL A 471 -21.01 3.93 -4.95
C VAL A 471 -22.19 3.42 -5.79
N SER A 472 -22.46 2.14 -5.66
CA SER A 472 -23.49 1.39 -6.37
C SER A 472 -24.80 1.25 -5.59
N ALA A 473 -24.89 1.76 -4.36
CA ALA A 473 -26.13 1.86 -3.60
C ALA A 473 -25.99 2.90 -2.47
N PRO A 474 -27.11 3.40 -1.89
CA PRO A 474 -27.13 4.22 -0.69
C PRO A 474 -27.01 3.34 0.56
N PHE A 475 -25.81 2.86 0.84
CA PHE A 475 -25.55 1.97 1.97
C PHE A 475 -25.87 2.64 3.33
N HIS A 476 -26.17 1.82 4.34
CA HIS A 476 -26.32 2.25 5.74
C HIS A 476 -27.45 3.27 5.98
N CYS A 477 -28.53 3.14 5.20
CA CYS A 477 -29.77 3.89 5.41
C CYS A 477 -30.98 2.97 5.22
N ARG A 478 -32.17 3.45 5.60
CA ARG A 478 -33.43 2.68 5.54
C ARG A 478 -33.79 2.12 4.16
N LEU A 479 -33.25 2.68 3.07
CA LEU A 479 -33.46 2.12 1.72
C LEU A 479 -32.88 0.71 1.59
N MET A 480 -31.99 0.31 2.50
CA MET A 480 -31.41 -1.04 2.59
C MET A 480 -32.25 -2.02 3.41
N ALA A 481 -33.45 -1.66 3.87
CA ALA A 481 -34.31 -2.57 4.64
C ALA A 481 -34.59 -3.92 3.92
N PRO A 482 -34.85 -3.98 2.59
CA PRO A 482 -34.98 -5.25 1.88
C PRO A 482 -33.70 -6.09 1.92
N ALA A 483 -32.53 -5.45 1.85
CA ALA A 483 -31.25 -6.13 1.93
C ALA A 483 -31.02 -6.74 3.32
N LYS A 484 -31.45 -6.05 4.39
CA LYS A 484 -31.40 -6.55 5.76
C LYS A 484 -32.23 -7.81 5.94
N GLU A 485 -33.44 -7.87 5.39
CA GLU A 485 -34.30 -9.06 5.48
C GLU A 485 -33.66 -10.26 4.79
N THR A 486 -33.15 -10.05 3.57
CA THR A 486 -32.45 -11.07 2.78
C THR A 486 -31.21 -11.60 3.51
N LEU A 487 -30.38 -10.68 4.02
CA LEU A 487 -29.18 -11.04 4.78
C LEU A 487 -29.53 -11.75 6.10
N ALA A 488 -30.56 -11.30 6.82
CA ALA A 488 -31.00 -11.95 8.05
C ALA A 488 -31.46 -13.39 7.81
N ALA A 489 -32.17 -13.64 6.70
CA ALA A 489 -32.54 -14.99 6.30
C ALA A 489 -31.30 -15.85 6.04
N LYS A 490 -30.31 -15.33 5.30
CA LYS A 490 -29.09 -16.08 5.00
C LYS A 490 -28.23 -16.36 6.23
N ILE A 491 -28.15 -15.41 7.17
CA ILE A 491 -27.45 -15.60 8.44
C ILE A 491 -28.10 -16.71 9.27
N ARG A 492 -29.44 -16.77 9.32
CA ARG A 492 -30.16 -17.85 10.01
C ARG A 492 -29.93 -19.21 9.35
N GLU A 493 -29.92 -19.25 8.03
CA GLU A 493 -29.68 -20.48 7.26
C GLU A 493 -28.28 -21.04 7.51
N LEU A 494 -27.24 -20.20 7.43
CA LEU A 494 -25.85 -20.64 7.58
C LEU A 494 -25.42 -20.84 9.04
N ALA A 495 -26.10 -20.21 10.01
CA ALA A 495 -25.72 -20.18 11.42
C ALA A 495 -24.19 -19.98 11.63
N PRO A 496 -23.59 -18.94 11.04
CA PRO A 496 -22.15 -18.88 10.75
C PRO A 496 -21.27 -18.62 11.99
N LEU A 497 -21.88 -18.26 13.12
CA LEU A 497 -21.17 -17.78 14.30
C LEU A 497 -21.01 -18.87 15.34
N ARG A 498 -19.78 -18.99 15.82
CA ARG A 498 -19.43 -19.77 17.00
C ARG A 498 -19.85 -19.04 18.27
N ASP A 499 -19.93 -19.80 19.36
CA ASP A 499 -20.08 -19.24 20.70
C ASP A 499 -19.00 -18.18 20.98
N CYS A 500 -19.39 -17.04 21.56
CA CYS A 500 -18.47 -15.92 21.80
C CYS A 500 -17.32 -16.27 22.75
N SER A 501 -17.48 -17.28 23.61
CA SER A 501 -16.40 -17.79 24.46
C SER A 501 -15.25 -18.43 23.67
N LEU A 502 -15.49 -18.82 22.42
CA LEU A 502 -14.48 -19.39 21.51
C LEU A 502 -13.76 -18.34 20.67
N TRP A 503 -14.14 -17.06 20.78
CA TRP A 503 -13.53 -16.00 19.99
C TRP A 503 -12.19 -15.62 20.61
N THR A 504 -11.17 -15.48 19.78
CA THR A 504 -9.80 -15.28 20.28
C THR A 504 -9.48 -13.85 20.68
N MET A 505 -10.33 -12.89 20.30
CA MET A 505 -10.24 -11.47 20.69
C MET A 505 -11.60 -10.78 20.54
N PRO A 506 -11.87 -9.67 21.24
CA PRO A 506 -13.09 -8.91 21.07
C PRO A 506 -13.19 -8.26 19.68
N VAL A 507 -14.39 -8.29 19.10
CA VAL A 507 -14.73 -7.63 17.83
C VAL A 507 -15.73 -6.51 18.08
N ILE A 508 -15.41 -5.30 17.63
CA ILE A 508 -16.28 -4.12 17.84
C ILE A 508 -17.32 -4.03 16.73
N SER A 509 -18.58 -3.97 17.13
CA SER A 509 -19.74 -3.83 16.25
C SER A 509 -19.86 -2.42 15.69
N ASN A 510 -20.08 -2.29 14.37
CA ASN A 510 -20.33 -0.99 13.76
C ASN A 510 -21.64 -0.34 14.22
N VAL A 511 -22.62 -1.14 14.65
CA VAL A 511 -23.95 -0.66 15.05
C VAL A 511 -23.95 -0.07 16.45
N THR A 512 -23.19 -0.66 17.38
CA THR A 512 -23.20 -0.28 18.79
C THR A 512 -21.93 0.43 19.25
N ALA A 513 -20.85 0.37 18.46
CA ALA A 513 -19.51 0.78 18.86
C ALA A 513 -19.03 0.12 20.17
N ARG A 514 -19.51 -1.11 20.43
CA ARG A 514 -19.15 -1.94 21.58
C ARG A 514 -18.79 -3.35 21.11
N PRO A 515 -18.07 -4.13 21.91
CA PRO A 515 -17.83 -5.54 21.61
C PRO A 515 -19.15 -6.28 21.44
N HIS A 516 -19.17 -7.20 20.49
CA HIS A 516 -20.23 -8.21 20.38
C HIS A 516 -20.33 -9.02 21.68
N SER A 517 -21.56 -9.29 22.16
CA SER A 517 -21.78 -9.95 23.45
C SER A 517 -22.26 -11.40 23.37
N SER A 518 -22.85 -11.81 22.24
CA SER A 518 -23.31 -13.18 22.00
C SER A 518 -23.50 -13.42 20.50
N ALA A 519 -23.39 -14.68 20.06
CA ALA A 519 -23.61 -15.05 18.66
C ALA A 519 -24.99 -14.58 18.14
N ALA A 520 -26.05 -14.77 18.93
CA ALA A 520 -27.40 -14.34 18.56
C ALA A 520 -27.51 -12.82 18.37
N GLN A 521 -26.92 -12.04 19.28
CA GLN A 521 -26.92 -10.58 19.15
C GLN A 521 -26.08 -10.14 17.93
N THR A 522 -24.94 -10.79 17.69
CA THR A 522 -24.08 -10.51 16.53
C THR A 522 -24.82 -10.80 15.22
N GLN A 523 -25.58 -11.90 15.11
CA GLN A 523 -26.41 -12.18 13.93
C GLN A 523 -27.40 -11.05 13.64
N GLN A 524 -28.09 -10.58 14.68
CA GLN A 524 -29.03 -9.45 14.56
C GLN A 524 -28.32 -8.16 14.13
N GLN A 525 -27.16 -7.87 14.73
CA GLN A 525 -26.39 -6.68 14.44
C GLN A 525 -25.78 -6.71 13.03
N LEU A 526 -25.32 -7.84 12.53
CA LEU A 526 -24.80 -7.98 11.16
C LEU A 526 -25.90 -7.73 10.11
N ALA A 527 -27.12 -8.21 10.36
CA ALA A 527 -28.26 -7.90 9.51
C ALA A 527 -28.64 -6.41 9.62
N GLN A 528 -28.70 -5.87 10.83
CA GLN A 528 -28.99 -4.45 11.08
C GLN A 528 -27.92 -3.51 10.48
N GLN A 529 -26.68 -3.96 10.37
CA GLN A 529 -25.56 -3.14 9.90
C GLN A 529 -25.82 -2.49 8.52
N VAL A 530 -26.55 -3.16 7.62
CA VAL A 530 -26.76 -2.64 6.25
C VAL A 530 -27.71 -1.45 6.19
N ASP A 531 -28.61 -1.29 7.16
CA ASP A 531 -29.60 -0.21 7.23
C ASP A 531 -29.35 0.80 8.36
N SER A 532 -28.26 0.61 9.12
CA SER A 532 -27.91 1.43 10.28
C SER A 532 -26.55 2.10 10.12
N PRO A 533 -26.29 3.23 10.83
CA PRO A 533 -25.04 3.95 10.71
C PRO A 533 -23.83 3.14 11.16
N VAL A 534 -22.70 3.32 10.48
CA VAL A 534 -21.39 2.80 10.88
C VAL A 534 -20.74 3.77 11.88
N LEU A 535 -20.72 3.39 13.16
CA LEU A 535 -20.19 4.18 14.27
C LEU A 535 -18.66 4.02 14.41
N TRP A 536 -17.91 4.33 13.36
CA TRP A 536 -16.46 4.07 13.28
C TRP A 536 -15.66 4.92 14.26
N LEU A 537 -15.94 6.23 14.37
CA LEU A 537 -15.29 7.11 15.33
C LEU A 537 -15.50 6.62 16.77
N GLN A 538 -16.74 6.29 17.13
CA GLN A 538 -17.07 5.80 18.46
C GLN A 538 -16.41 4.45 18.75
N SER A 539 -16.25 3.60 17.73
CA SER A 539 -15.57 2.32 17.84
C SER A 539 -14.07 2.50 18.10
N MET A 540 -13.40 3.43 17.40
CA MET A 540 -12.01 3.76 17.68
C MET A 540 -11.85 4.38 19.08
N GLN A 541 -12.76 5.28 19.47
CA GLN A 541 -12.78 5.91 20.80
C GLN A 541 -12.97 4.88 21.92
N TYR A 542 -13.83 3.88 21.72
CA TYR A 542 -14.00 2.78 22.67
C TYR A 542 -12.69 2.01 22.89
N LEU A 543 -12.01 1.62 21.79
CA LEU A 543 -10.74 0.91 21.89
C LEU A 543 -9.63 1.75 22.52
N LYS A 544 -9.64 3.07 22.29
CA LYS A 544 -8.77 4.03 22.96
C LYS A 544 -8.98 4.03 24.47
N ASP A 545 -10.21 4.21 24.90
CA ASP A 545 -10.54 4.43 26.31
C ASP A 545 -10.44 3.14 27.13
N VAL A 546 -10.87 2.01 26.56
CA VAL A 546 -10.97 0.73 27.29
C VAL A 546 -9.72 -0.13 27.14
N HIS A 547 -9.13 -0.17 25.94
CA HIS A 547 -7.99 -1.05 25.64
C HIS A 547 -6.66 -0.28 25.54
N GLY A 548 -6.66 1.05 25.72
CA GLY A 548 -5.45 1.88 25.63
C GLY A 548 -4.78 1.81 24.26
N ILE A 549 -5.54 1.54 23.19
CA ILE A 549 -4.97 1.35 21.86
C ILE A 549 -4.26 2.63 21.40
N SER A 550 -3.01 2.49 20.96
CA SER A 550 -2.19 3.56 20.37
C SER A 550 -1.53 3.14 19.05
N ARG A 551 -1.79 1.90 18.63
CA ARG A 551 -1.20 1.26 17.46
C ARG A 551 -2.27 0.54 16.66
N TRP A 552 -2.38 0.86 15.38
CA TRP A 552 -3.40 0.32 14.48
C TRP A 552 -2.74 -0.44 13.33
N ALA A 553 -3.18 -1.67 13.11
CA ALA A 553 -2.78 -2.47 11.95
C ALA A 553 -3.94 -2.55 10.96
N ALA A 554 -3.85 -1.81 9.86
CA ALA A 554 -4.82 -1.84 8.78
C ALA A 554 -4.56 -3.05 7.87
N MET A 555 -5.40 -4.08 7.97
CA MET A 555 -5.24 -5.36 7.26
C MET A 555 -6.11 -5.43 6.01
N GLY A 556 -5.50 -5.50 4.84
CA GLY A 556 -6.20 -5.64 3.57
C GLY A 556 -5.98 -4.46 2.61
N PRO A 557 -6.80 -4.35 1.56
CA PRO A 557 -6.46 -3.51 0.42
C PRO A 557 -6.75 -2.02 0.70
N GLY A 558 -6.00 -1.17 0.00
CA GLY A 558 -6.13 0.28 0.05
C GLY A 558 -5.67 0.88 1.38
N SER A 559 -5.98 2.16 1.58
CA SER A 559 -5.45 2.93 2.72
C SER A 559 -6.52 3.64 3.55
N VAL A 560 -7.80 3.42 3.26
CA VAL A 560 -8.91 4.25 3.78
C VAL A 560 -8.98 4.24 5.30
N VAL A 561 -9.11 3.07 5.93
CA VAL A 561 -9.25 2.96 7.40
C VAL A 561 -7.99 3.41 8.13
N GLY A 562 -6.80 3.12 7.58
CA GLY A 562 -5.54 3.62 8.12
C GLY A 562 -5.42 5.14 8.04
N ASN A 563 -5.88 5.75 6.94
CA ASN A 563 -5.91 7.20 6.78
C ASN A 563 -6.90 7.86 7.75
N ILE A 564 -8.04 7.24 7.99
CA ILE A 564 -9.02 7.72 8.98
C ILE A 564 -8.40 7.68 10.38
N ALA A 565 -7.85 6.53 10.80
CA ALA A 565 -7.23 6.39 12.11
C ALA A 565 -6.07 7.38 12.32
N GLY A 566 -5.17 7.51 11.34
CA GLY A 566 -4.02 8.42 11.43
C GLY A 566 -4.38 9.91 11.41
N LYS A 567 -5.53 10.28 10.80
CA LYS A 567 -6.05 11.65 10.86
C LYS A 567 -6.75 11.96 12.18
N GLU A 568 -7.49 11.00 12.71
CA GLU A 568 -8.20 11.17 13.98
C GLU A 568 -7.22 11.20 15.17
N TYR A 569 -6.28 10.25 15.21
CA TYR A 569 -5.28 10.13 16.27
C TYR A 569 -3.88 10.31 15.68
N THR A 570 -3.50 11.57 15.46
CA THR A 570 -2.24 11.95 14.78
C THR A 570 -0.96 11.53 15.49
N LYS A 571 -1.04 11.17 16.78
CA LYS A 571 0.09 10.67 17.58
C LYS A 571 0.22 9.15 17.57
N ASP A 572 -0.77 8.45 17.01
CA ASP A 572 -0.76 7.00 16.97
C ASP A 572 0.09 6.45 15.84
N ILE A 573 0.51 5.21 16.02
CA ILE A 573 1.23 4.48 14.98
C ILE A 573 0.22 3.70 14.17
N VAL A 574 0.10 4.02 12.88
CA VAL A 574 -0.71 3.26 11.93
C VAL A 574 0.19 2.52 10.97
N ARG A 575 0.05 1.20 10.91
CA ARG A 575 0.72 0.33 9.94
C ARG A 575 -0.30 -0.21 8.96
N ARG A 576 -0.02 -0.09 7.66
CA ARG A 576 -0.84 -0.68 6.60
C ARG A 576 -0.18 -1.98 6.20
N LEU A 577 -0.90 -3.08 6.33
CA LEU A 577 -0.43 -4.43 6.08
C LEU A 577 -1.26 -4.99 4.92
N SER A 578 -1.02 -4.41 3.75
CA SER A 578 -1.78 -4.62 2.51
C SER A 578 -1.09 -5.54 1.51
N ASP A 579 0.21 -5.74 1.68
CA ASP A 579 1.10 -6.43 0.76
C ASP A 579 2.17 -7.20 1.54
N ALA A 580 2.89 -8.06 0.84
CA ALA A 580 3.88 -8.96 1.43
C ALA A 580 5.07 -8.21 2.05
N ALA A 581 5.50 -7.10 1.43
CA ALA A 581 6.60 -6.30 1.94
C ALA A 581 6.25 -5.68 3.30
N ALA A 582 5.04 -5.10 3.40
CA ALA A 582 4.55 -4.52 4.64
C ALA A 582 4.38 -5.55 5.76
N ILE A 583 3.92 -6.76 5.44
CA ILE A 583 3.84 -7.87 6.39
C ILE A 583 5.24 -8.20 6.93
N CYS A 584 6.21 -8.40 6.04
CA CYS A 584 7.60 -8.69 6.41
C CYS A 584 8.23 -7.58 7.26
N GLU A 585 8.02 -6.31 6.90
CA GLU A 585 8.49 -5.16 7.70
C GLU A 585 7.88 -5.18 9.10
N PHE A 586 6.59 -5.47 9.21
CA PHE A 586 5.90 -5.54 10.48
C PHE A 586 6.40 -6.71 11.34
N VAL A 587 6.60 -7.90 10.77
CA VAL A 587 7.22 -9.02 11.50
C VAL A 587 8.58 -8.64 12.07
N ALA A 588 9.43 -7.96 11.29
CA ALA A 588 10.71 -7.47 11.80
C ALA A 588 10.54 -6.46 12.95
N VAL A 589 9.51 -5.61 12.92
CA VAL A 589 9.17 -4.75 14.07
C VAL A 589 8.81 -5.57 15.32
N LEU A 590 8.04 -6.65 15.16
CA LEU A 590 7.63 -7.51 16.27
C LEU A 590 8.81 -8.26 16.87
N ASP A 591 9.70 -8.80 16.04
CA ASP A 591 10.87 -9.53 16.51
C ASP A 591 11.84 -8.62 17.28
N ARG A 592 12.02 -7.38 16.83
CA ARG A 592 12.74 -6.34 17.60
C ARG A 592 12.14 -6.11 18.98
N GLN A 593 10.81 -6.02 19.06
CA GLN A 593 10.11 -5.76 20.33
C GLN A 593 10.32 -6.92 21.30
N ARG A 594 10.16 -8.16 20.82
CA ARG A 594 10.41 -9.38 21.60
C ARG A 594 11.85 -9.45 22.11
N GLN A 595 12.84 -9.14 21.28
CA GLN A 595 14.26 -9.12 21.68
C GLN A 595 14.57 -8.05 22.74
N ARG A 596 13.76 -6.99 22.81
CA ARG A 596 13.90 -5.91 23.79
C ARG A 596 13.04 -6.12 25.05
N GLY A 597 12.36 -7.27 25.16
CA GLY A 597 11.50 -7.60 26.31
C GLY A 597 10.16 -6.85 26.36
N PHE A 598 9.67 -6.38 25.21
CA PHE A 598 8.36 -5.71 25.07
C PHE A 598 7.25 -6.64 24.57
#